data_AF-A0AAE8M2Z1-F1
#
_entry.id   AF-A0AAE8M2Z1-F1
#
_cell.length_a   1.000
_cell.length_b   1.000
_cell.length_c   1.000
_cell.angle_alpha   90.00
_cell.angle_beta   90.00
_cell.angle_gamma   90.00
#
_symmetry.space_group_name_H-M   'P 1'
#
loop_
_entity.id
_entity.type
_entity.pdbx_description
1 polymer ?
#
loop_
_entity_poly.entity_id
_entity_poly.type
_entity_poly.pdbx_seq_one_letter_code
_entity_poly.pdbx_strand_id
1 'polypeptide(L)'
;MSWFILPTELQLIVLEHLAQLEFQNRIEHKPNAPYSTGTSLSKYVAVSEQWQEFFEPRIMDTLHIGRHDIKMFAHVFRVERRREYLRQIALVIRLPDGVPPFRMMEDSKESFIVDLVLQADLVDFANMYGLPPSSGEVRNNIALMETVYALLVQLSRWKAKHVRRGGIGLELLADSQSSWQVIASQLTAFQRPIDFNGRSISSVEQQWTIDAAMDNFFLSLDFETEHYQGPALEMPKVGVITSLSIMRRSTRRFGCSMLAELMGDLPALKHLVWEIEPMRSQSLESWFQDYLTEVARGGPRRMDSIQIVHLQPHIKYLRLNPDAPLIPSLSSNLADRAQYLQHLCISYPIDAFQFFKKAVRGKYPTLRSLTVWSKQRIVERAPSTSHDLLRLVSRALFRMSNMQFLAVYNMGPSSAGLFTYDASGKFSGHGSLYRLCSSWHWELSREMRKFLWDSVLQRESRGFTLRGEKLPTEEVKSLISTILEKSEATGRDDKGVGM
;
A
#
# COMPACT_ATOMS: atom_id res chain seq x y z
N MET A 1 28.90 41.71 -15.07
CA MET A 1 27.93 42.21 -14.05
C MET A 1 27.88 41.20 -12.92
N SER A 2 27.77 41.65 -11.67
CA SER A 2 27.69 40.77 -10.49
C SER A 2 26.25 40.31 -10.25
N TRP A 3 26.05 39.04 -9.88
CA TRP A 3 24.74 38.47 -9.49
C TRP A 3 24.01 39.34 -8.46
N PHE A 4 24.76 39.87 -7.49
CA PHE A 4 24.24 40.67 -6.37
C PHE A 4 23.75 42.07 -6.78
N ILE A 5 23.94 42.47 -8.04
CA ILE A 5 23.42 43.76 -8.57
C ILE A 5 21.99 43.59 -9.10
N LEU A 6 21.57 42.35 -9.39
CA LEU A 6 20.21 42.08 -9.87
C LEU A 6 19.19 42.30 -8.73
N PRO A 7 18.01 42.89 -9.02
CA PRO A 7 16.87 42.88 -8.10
C PRO A 7 16.50 41.45 -7.66
N THR A 8 16.05 41.32 -6.42
CA THR A 8 15.69 40.03 -5.79
C THR A 8 14.68 39.24 -6.63
N GLU A 9 13.75 39.93 -7.29
CA GLU A 9 12.73 39.33 -8.15
C GLU A 9 13.36 38.66 -9.38
N LEU A 10 14.34 39.32 -10.02
CA LEU A 10 15.07 38.74 -11.15
C LEU A 10 15.95 37.57 -10.71
N GLN A 11 16.56 37.69 -9.52
CA GLN A 11 17.32 36.59 -8.92
C GLN A 11 16.43 35.36 -8.70
N LEU A 12 15.23 35.54 -8.11
CA LEU A 12 14.28 34.45 -7.90
C LEU A 12 13.82 33.83 -9.22
N ILE A 13 13.49 34.63 -10.24
CA ILE A 13 13.09 34.13 -11.56
C ILE A 13 14.20 33.25 -12.16
N VAL A 14 15.46 33.67 -12.07
CA VAL A 14 16.59 32.87 -12.58
C VAL A 14 16.74 31.57 -11.79
N LEU A 15 16.67 31.62 -10.46
CA LEU A 15 16.77 30.43 -9.60
C LEU A 15 15.63 29.43 -9.86
N GLU A 16 14.40 29.92 -10.04
CA GLU A 16 13.23 29.12 -10.41
C GLU A 16 13.38 28.50 -11.80
N HIS A 17 13.84 29.27 -12.77
CA HIS A 17 14.08 28.76 -14.11
C HIS A 17 15.16 27.66 -14.12
N LEU A 18 16.26 27.82 -13.38
CA LEU A 18 17.27 26.79 -13.22
C LEU A 18 16.71 25.52 -12.56
N ALA A 19 15.87 25.67 -11.53
CA ALA A 19 15.20 24.53 -10.90
C ALA A 19 14.26 23.80 -11.87
N GLN A 20 13.50 24.54 -12.68
CA GLN A 20 12.59 23.99 -13.68
C GLN A 20 13.34 23.26 -14.80
N LEU A 21 14.45 23.83 -15.30
CA LEU A 21 15.27 23.20 -16.33
C LEU A 21 15.82 21.84 -15.87
N GLU A 22 16.36 21.75 -14.66
CA GLU A 22 16.85 20.46 -14.15
C GLU A 22 15.70 19.48 -13.89
N PHE A 23 14.51 19.96 -13.52
CA PHE A 23 13.32 19.11 -13.39
C PHE A 23 12.85 18.56 -14.74
N GLN A 24 12.81 19.38 -15.78
CA GLN A 24 12.47 18.95 -17.15
C GLN A 24 13.48 17.94 -17.68
N ASN A 25 14.78 18.20 -17.48
CA ASN A 25 15.85 17.27 -17.85
C ASN A 25 15.68 15.89 -17.18
N ARG A 26 15.19 15.84 -15.93
CA ARG A 26 14.90 14.57 -15.23
C ARG A 26 13.72 13.80 -15.82
N ILE A 27 12.70 14.49 -16.30
CA ILE A 27 11.51 13.85 -16.90
C ILE A 27 11.84 13.26 -18.28
N GLU A 28 12.63 13.97 -19.07
CA GLU A 28 12.98 13.55 -20.43
C GLU A 28 13.97 12.36 -20.45
N HIS A 29 14.75 12.18 -19.38
CA HIS A 29 15.61 11.00 -19.21
C HIS A 29 14.80 9.83 -18.62
N LYS A 30 14.65 8.75 -19.39
CA LYS A 30 13.88 7.55 -19.01
C LYS A 30 14.21 7.07 -17.57
N PRO A 31 13.19 6.73 -16.76
CA PRO A 31 13.33 6.31 -15.36
C PRO A 31 14.11 4.99 -15.14
N ASN A 32 14.47 4.27 -16.22
CA ASN A 32 15.20 3.00 -16.14
C ASN A 32 16.71 3.14 -16.41
N ALA A 33 17.23 4.36 -16.62
CA ALA A 33 18.67 4.57 -16.67
C ALA A 33 19.22 4.56 -15.23
N PRO A 34 20.16 3.66 -14.87
CA PRO A 34 20.77 3.67 -13.55
C PRO A 34 21.50 5.00 -13.38
N TYR A 35 20.97 5.87 -12.52
CA TYR A 35 21.60 7.12 -12.10
C TYR A 35 22.19 7.93 -13.28
N SER A 36 21.34 8.39 -14.20
CA SER A 36 21.79 9.30 -15.25
C SER A 36 22.41 10.54 -14.61
N THR A 37 23.59 10.90 -15.13
CA THR A 37 24.44 12.05 -14.80
C THR A 37 23.81 13.39 -15.17
N GLY A 38 22.49 13.53 -15.00
CA GLY A 38 21.82 14.83 -15.04
C GLY A 38 22.45 15.71 -13.98
N THR A 39 22.82 16.92 -14.37
CA THR A 39 23.49 17.85 -13.46
C THR A 39 22.64 18.08 -12.22
N SER A 40 23.08 17.51 -11.09
CA SER A 40 22.35 17.63 -9.84
C SER A 40 22.28 19.10 -9.41
N LEU A 41 21.10 19.53 -8.92
CA LEU A 41 20.89 20.84 -8.29
C LEU A 41 21.93 21.12 -7.18
N SER A 42 22.59 20.10 -6.65
CA SER A 42 23.70 20.22 -5.69
C SER A 42 24.84 21.11 -6.16
N LYS A 43 25.10 21.24 -7.47
CA LYS A 43 26.15 22.15 -7.99
C LYS A 43 25.83 23.62 -7.68
N TYR A 44 24.54 23.97 -7.64
CA TYR A 44 24.07 25.33 -7.38
C TYR A 44 24.16 25.73 -5.91
N VAL A 45 24.14 24.75 -5.00
CA VAL A 45 24.29 24.98 -3.55
C VAL A 45 25.67 25.56 -3.20
N ALA A 46 26.70 25.27 -4.00
CA ALA A 46 28.05 25.75 -3.76
C ALA A 46 28.31 27.19 -4.24
N VAL A 47 27.35 27.84 -4.91
CA VAL A 47 27.55 29.15 -5.54
C VAL A 47 27.59 30.29 -4.51
N SER A 48 26.60 30.36 -3.63
CA SER A 48 26.51 31.35 -2.56
C SER A 48 25.51 30.89 -1.50
N GLU A 49 25.51 31.53 -0.33
CA GLU A 49 24.54 31.25 0.75
C GLU A 49 23.09 31.45 0.30
N GLN A 50 22.81 32.47 -0.50
CA GLN A 50 21.48 32.72 -1.07
C GLN A 50 21.01 31.56 -1.97
N TRP A 51 21.92 31.02 -2.79
CA TRP A 51 21.60 29.88 -3.65
C TRP A 51 21.42 28.62 -2.82
N GLN A 52 22.24 28.44 -1.79
CA GLN A 52 22.11 27.35 -0.83
C GLN A 52 20.73 27.37 -0.14
N GLU A 53 20.29 28.52 0.37
CA GLU A 53 18.96 28.68 1.00
C GLU A 53 17.80 28.36 0.03
N PHE A 54 17.96 28.67 -1.26
CA PHE A 54 16.96 28.37 -2.28
C PHE A 54 16.94 26.89 -2.68
N PHE A 55 18.10 26.28 -2.91
CA PHE A 55 18.21 24.94 -3.48
C PHE A 55 18.23 23.82 -2.44
N GLU A 56 18.78 24.02 -1.23
CA GLU A 56 18.81 22.97 -0.19
C GLU A 56 17.42 22.43 0.14
N PRO A 57 16.37 23.25 0.37
CA PRO A 57 15.04 22.74 0.65
C PRO A 57 14.49 21.83 -0.45
N ARG A 58 14.79 22.16 -1.72
CA ARG A 58 14.32 21.39 -2.89
C ARG A 58 15.09 20.09 -3.08
N ILE A 59 16.40 20.10 -2.79
CA ILE A 59 17.26 18.91 -2.89
C ILE A 59 16.97 17.94 -1.75
N MET A 60 16.70 18.46 -0.56
CA MET A 60 16.53 17.67 0.67
C MET A 60 15.07 17.28 0.96
N ASP A 61 14.10 17.76 0.18
CA ASP A 61 12.67 17.45 0.39
C ASP A 61 12.41 15.93 0.34
N THR A 62 12.93 15.24 -0.67
CA THR A 62 12.80 13.79 -0.83
C THR A 62 14.17 13.16 -1.08
N LEU A 63 14.58 12.24 -0.21
CA LEU A 63 15.88 11.56 -0.32
C LEU A 63 15.71 10.07 -0.54
N HIS A 64 16.44 9.53 -1.51
CA HIS A 64 16.60 8.10 -1.70
C HIS A 64 17.92 7.67 -1.05
N ILE A 65 17.85 6.86 0.00
CA ILE A 65 19.03 6.43 0.76
C ILE A 65 19.07 4.92 0.86
N GLY A 66 20.22 4.32 0.57
CA GLY A 66 20.50 2.93 0.90
C GLY A 66 21.34 2.80 2.16
N ARG A 67 21.63 1.57 2.57
CA ARG A 67 22.46 1.28 3.75
C ARG A 67 23.80 2.01 3.76
N HIS A 68 24.46 2.11 2.60
CA HIS A 68 25.76 2.77 2.48
C HIS A 68 25.69 4.30 2.65
N ASP A 69 24.52 4.90 2.38
CA ASP A 69 24.32 6.35 2.45
C ASP A 69 24.01 6.83 3.87
N ILE A 70 23.61 5.93 4.79
CA ILE A 70 23.15 6.29 6.14
C ILE A 70 24.21 7.10 6.92
N LYS A 71 25.51 6.79 6.75
CA LYS A 71 26.58 7.56 7.40
C LYS A 71 26.67 8.99 6.84
N MET A 72 26.56 9.15 5.52
CA MET A 72 26.55 10.46 4.88
C MET A 72 25.29 11.24 5.25
N PHE A 73 24.13 10.60 5.24
CA PHE A 73 22.87 11.14 5.71
C PHE A 73 23.02 11.69 7.14
N ALA A 74 23.55 10.88 8.06
CA ALA A 74 23.78 11.31 9.44
C ALA A 74 24.72 12.53 9.53
N HIS A 75 25.72 12.63 8.66
CA HIS A 75 26.63 13.78 8.59
C HIS A 75 25.95 15.04 8.07
N VAL A 76 25.23 14.94 6.94
CA VAL A 76 24.52 16.07 6.29
C VAL A 76 23.50 16.70 7.23
N PHE A 77 22.76 15.87 7.99
CA PHE A 77 21.72 16.31 8.93
C PHE A 77 22.23 16.53 10.37
N ARG A 78 23.55 16.68 10.56
CA ARG A 78 24.10 17.29 11.80
C ARG A 78 23.65 18.74 11.93
N VAL A 79 23.50 19.44 10.79
CA VAL A 79 22.93 20.79 10.75
C VAL A 79 21.42 20.70 10.95
N GLU A 80 20.93 21.20 12.08
CA GLU A 80 19.53 21.00 12.47
C GLU A 80 18.54 21.66 11.51
N ARG A 81 18.86 22.85 10.97
CA ARG A 81 17.99 23.56 10.00
C ARG A 81 17.62 22.70 8.79
N ARG A 82 18.54 21.84 8.35
CA ARG A 82 18.32 20.96 7.19
C ARG A 82 17.27 19.89 7.46
N ARG A 83 17.08 19.48 8.71
CA ARG A 83 16.08 18.47 9.09
C ARG A 83 14.65 18.98 8.86
N GLU A 84 14.44 20.30 8.86
CA GLU A 84 13.15 20.92 8.54
C GLU A 84 12.80 20.84 7.06
N TYR A 85 13.81 20.72 6.19
CA TYR A 85 13.62 20.58 4.76
C TYR A 85 13.14 19.19 4.37
N LEU A 86 13.47 18.16 5.17
CA LEU A 86 13.19 16.78 4.84
C LEU A 86 11.70 16.44 5.03
N ARG A 87 11.03 16.09 3.93
CA ARG A 87 9.64 15.64 3.90
C ARG A 87 9.53 14.13 3.78
N GLN A 88 10.37 13.50 2.97
CA GLN A 88 10.28 12.07 2.67
C GLN A 88 11.65 11.40 2.55
N ILE A 89 11.74 10.19 3.09
CA ILE A 89 12.88 9.28 2.96
C ILE A 89 12.37 8.04 2.24
N ALA A 90 12.91 7.77 1.06
CA ALA A 90 12.77 6.49 0.38
C ALA A 90 13.98 5.61 0.74
N LEU A 91 13.78 4.66 1.66
CA LEU A 91 14.79 3.73 2.11
C LEU A 91 14.92 2.58 1.11
N VAL A 92 16.00 2.61 0.33
CA VAL A 92 16.31 1.61 -0.69
C VAL A 92 17.06 0.44 -0.04
N ILE A 93 16.35 -0.66 0.13
CA ILE A 93 16.84 -1.92 0.67
C ILE A 93 17.48 -2.70 -0.47
N ARG A 94 18.81 -2.67 -0.51
CA ARG A 94 19.59 -3.52 -1.42
C ARG A 94 19.80 -4.86 -0.74
N LEU A 95 19.09 -5.87 -1.23
CA LEU A 95 19.25 -7.23 -0.76
C LEU A 95 20.53 -7.82 -1.37
N PRO A 96 21.25 -8.68 -0.63
CA PRO A 96 22.40 -9.37 -1.19
C PRO A 96 21.95 -10.18 -2.40
N ASP A 97 22.71 -10.09 -3.49
CA ASP A 97 22.45 -10.89 -4.68
C ASP A 97 22.40 -12.36 -4.26
N GLY A 98 21.23 -12.96 -4.42
CA GLY A 98 21.09 -14.37 -4.21
C GLY A 98 21.82 -15.06 -5.34
N VAL A 99 23.06 -15.49 -5.10
CA VAL A 99 23.65 -16.59 -5.88
C VAL A 99 22.57 -17.64 -5.90
N PRO A 100 22.02 -18.01 -7.08
CA PRO A 100 21.01 -19.05 -7.13
C PRO A 100 21.58 -20.24 -6.36
N PRO A 101 20.78 -20.90 -5.49
CA PRO A 101 21.28 -21.94 -4.59
C PRO A 101 22.06 -23.04 -5.34
N PHE A 102 21.85 -23.13 -6.66
CA PHE A 102 22.57 -23.99 -7.59
C PHE A 102 23.29 -23.11 -8.64
N ARG A 103 24.60 -23.33 -8.82
CA ARG A 103 25.30 -22.81 -10.00
C ARG A 103 24.56 -23.34 -11.23
N MET A 104 24.27 -22.46 -12.20
CA MET A 104 23.79 -22.86 -13.51
C MET A 104 24.87 -23.72 -14.19
N MET A 105 24.87 -25.02 -13.92
CA MET A 105 25.50 -25.99 -14.80
C MET A 105 24.67 -25.99 -16.07
N GLU A 106 25.29 -25.84 -17.23
CA GLU A 106 24.63 -25.69 -18.53
C GLU A 106 23.77 -26.90 -18.94
N ASP A 107 23.83 -28.02 -18.21
CA ASP A 107 23.39 -29.34 -18.67
C ASP A 107 21.94 -29.76 -18.36
N SER A 108 21.04 -28.84 -17.98
CA SER A 108 19.67 -28.82 -18.54
C SER A 108 18.79 -27.81 -17.81
N LYS A 109 18.18 -26.90 -18.59
CA LYS A 109 17.09 -26.02 -18.13
C LYS A 109 15.86 -26.81 -17.61
N GLU A 110 15.78 -28.09 -17.94
CA GLU A 110 14.77 -29.06 -17.50
C GLU A 110 14.92 -29.40 -16.01
N SER A 111 16.14 -29.62 -15.51
CA SER A 111 16.39 -29.82 -14.07
C SER A 111 15.94 -28.62 -13.22
N PHE A 112 16.05 -27.39 -13.76
CA PHE A 112 15.67 -26.18 -13.03
C PHE A 112 14.17 -25.99 -12.88
N ILE A 113 13.38 -26.32 -13.91
CA ILE A 113 11.92 -26.25 -13.81
C ILE A 113 11.40 -27.30 -12.84
N VAL A 114 12.06 -28.45 -12.78
CA VAL A 114 11.76 -29.49 -11.79
C VAL A 114 12.06 -29.00 -10.38
N ASP A 115 13.22 -28.40 -10.15
CA ASP A 115 13.53 -27.78 -8.86
C ASP A 115 12.53 -26.67 -8.51
N LEU A 116 12.08 -25.90 -9.51
CA LEU A 116 11.05 -24.86 -9.35
C LEU A 116 9.70 -25.46 -8.94
N VAL A 117 9.30 -26.59 -9.56
CA VAL A 117 8.05 -27.32 -9.27
C VAL A 117 8.13 -27.96 -7.89
N LEU A 118 9.24 -28.62 -7.57
CA LEU A 118 9.52 -29.17 -6.25
C LEU A 118 9.53 -28.05 -5.20
N GLN A 119 10.07 -26.88 -5.51
CA GLN A 119 10.04 -25.71 -4.62
C GLN A 119 8.65 -25.09 -4.51
N ALA A 120 7.83 -25.06 -5.55
CA ALA A 120 6.44 -24.61 -5.43
C ALA A 120 5.68 -25.52 -4.45
N ASP A 121 5.80 -26.84 -4.64
CA ASP A 121 5.20 -27.83 -3.75
C ASP A 121 5.80 -27.74 -2.32
N LEU A 122 7.12 -27.56 -2.21
CA LEU A 122 7.83 -27.43 -0.94
C LEU A 122 7.60 -26.09 -0.26
N VAL A 123 7.30 -24.99 -0.95
CA VAL A 123 7.02 -23.69 -0.32
C VAL A 123 5.59 -23.65 0.18
N ASP A 124 4.63 -24.21 -0.57
CA ASP A 124 3.28 -24.43 -0.04
C ASP A 124 3.33 -25.36 1.19
N PHE A 125 4.16 -26.40 1.15
CA PHE A 125 4.41 -27.30 2.29
C PHE A 125 5.19 -26.60 3.43
N ALA A 126 6.28 -25.90 3.13
CA ALA A 126 7.15 -25.24 4.10
C ALA A 126 6.43 -24.12 4.82
N ASN A 127 5.63 -23.34 4.09
CA ASN A 127 4.70 -22.42 4.69
C ASN A 127 3.74 -23.24 5.55
N MET A 128 2.91 -24.13 4.99
CA MET A 128 1.91 -24.90 5.76
C MET A 128 2.42 -25.55 7.06
N TYR A 129 3.67 -26.01 7.09
CA TYR A 129 4.29 -26.71 8.23
C TYR A 129 5.35 -25.89 9.00
N GLY A 130 5.53 -24.61 8.68
CA GLY A 130 6.47 -23.72 9.38
C GLY A 130 7.94 -24.17 9.28
N LEU A 131 8.34 -24.69 8.12
CA LEU A 131 9.74 -25.05 7.88
C LEU A 131 10.62 -23.79 7.83
N PRO A 132 11.88 -23.89 8.28
CA PRO A 132 12.76 -22.73 8.35
C PRO A 132 13.03 -22.14 6.96
N PRO A 133 13.18 -20.80 6.87
CA PRO A 133 13.46 -20.11 5.62
C PRO A 133 14.79 -20.56 5.01
N SER A 134 14.90 -20.43 3.69
CA SER A 134 16.16 -20.73 3.01
C SER A 134 17.29 -19.81 3.50
N SER A 135 18.54 -20.28 3.44
CA SER A 135 19.70 -19.44 3.83
C SER A 135 19.84 -18.15 3.01
N GLY A 136 19.28 -18.10 1.80
CA GLY A 136 19.17 -16.87 1.00
C GLY A 136 18.13 -15.90 1.55
N GLU A 137 16.98 -16.41 1.99
CA GLU A 137 15.91 -15.63 2.59
C GLU A 137 16.30 -15.05 3.96
N VAL A 138 16.92 -15.86 4.83
CA VAL A 138 17.50 -15.41 6.09
C VAL A 138 18.44 -14.23 5.86
N ARG A 139 19.34 -14.32 4.88
CA ARG A 139 20.26 -13.22 4.53
C ARG A 139 19.54 -11.96 4.04
N ASN A 140 18.45 -12.12 3.27
CA ASN A 140 17.64 -10.99 2.81
C ASN A 140 16.93 -10.30 3.98
N ASN A 141 16.37 -11.08 4.91
CA ASN A 141 15.68 -10.58 6.09
C ASN A 141 16.66 -9.88 7.06
N ILE A 142 17.87 -10.42 7.24
CA ILE A 142 18.95 -9.75 7.97
C ILE A 142 19.33 -8.41 7.30
N ALA A 143 19.52 -8.39 5.98
CA ALA A 143 19.86 -7.16 5.26
C ALA A 143 18.77 -6.09 5.34
N LEU A 144 17.50 -6.49 5.26
CA LEU A 144 16.34 -5.63 5.52
C LEU A 144 16.42 -5.04 6.93
N MET A 145 16.48 -5.91 7.95
CA MET A 145 16.46 -5.51 9.35
C MET A 145 17.61 -4.54 9.68
N GLU A 146 18.83 -4.86 9.27
CA GLU A 146 20.00 -4.01 9.52
C GLU A 146 19.89 -2.64 8.83
N THR A 147 19.31 -2.60 7.63
CA THR A 147 19.11 -1.36 6.87
C THR A 147 18.07 -0.47 7.54
N VAL A 148 16.92 -1.03 7.94
CA VAL A 148 15.87 -0.32 8.67
C VAL A 148 16.40 0.16 10.02
N TYR A 149 17.00 -0.74 10.81
CA TYR A 149 17.57 -0.43 12.12
C TYR A 149 18.59 0.72 12.04
N ALA A 150 19.53 0.66 11.10
CA ALA A 150 20.56 1.69 10.95
C ALA A 150 19.97 3.08 10.68
N LEU A 151 18.88 3.17 9.90
CA LEU A 151 18.17 4.43 9.69
C LEU A 151 17.46 4.89 10.98
N LEU A 152 16.69 4.00 11.61
CA LEU A 152 15.91 4.34 12.81
C LEU A 152 16.83 4.81 13.96
N VAL A 153 18.03 4.26 14.10
CA VAL A 153 19.05 4.74 15.07
C VAL A 153 19.45 6.19 14.81
N GLN A 154 19.51 6.63 13.55
CA GLN A 154 19.82 8.05 13.26
C GLN A 154 18.62 8.94 13.58
N LEU A 155 17.42 8.51 13.20
CA LEU A 155 16.21 9.30 13.35
C LEU A 155 15.68 9.35 14.79
N SER A 156 15.97 8.35 15.62
CA SER A 156 15.59 8.32 17.04
C SER A 156 16.23 9.46 17.85
N ARG A 157 17.34 10.00 17.36
CA ARG A 157 18.03 11.16 17.96
C ARG A 157 17.33 12.48 17.64
N TRP A 158 16.40 12.49 16.68
CA TRP A 158 15.71 13.70 16.23
C TRP A 158 14.47 13.94 17.08
N LYS A 159 14.15 15.21 17.31
CA LYS A 159 12.96 15.64 18.05
C LYS A 159 11.94 16.20 17.06
N ALA A 160 10.66 16.14 17.41
CA ALA A 160 9.58 16.69 16.58
C ALA A 160 9.80 18.16 16.20
N LYS A 161 10.43 18.96 17.08
CA LYS A 161 10.77 20.37 16.81
C LYS A 161 11.91 20.57 15.80
N HIS A 162 12.68 19.53 15.47
CA HIS A 162 13.77 19.61 14.50
C HIS A 162 13.27 19.34 13.08
N VAL A 163 12.03 18.86 12.91
CA VAL A 163 11.48 18.48 11.62
C VAL A 163 10.28 19.37 11.32
N ARG A 164 9.86 19.39 10.05
CA ARG A 164 8.64 20.09 9.63
C ARG A 164 7.44 19.64 10.47
N ARG A 165 6.46 20.52 10.70
CA ARG A 165 5.24 20.25 11.50
C ARG A 165 4.46 18.98 11.08
N GLY A 166 4.60 18.56 9.83
CA GLY A 166 3.98 17.33 9.30
C GLY A 166 4.77 16.04 9.56
N GLY A 167 5.96 16.12 10.16
CA GLY A 167 6.92 15.02 10.29
C GLY A 167 7.49 14.54 8.96
N ILE A 168 8.13 13.38 9.00
CA ILE A 168 8.81 12.76 7.85
C ILE A 168 8.00 11.55 7.38
N GLY A 169 7.83 11.39 6.07
CA GLY A 169 7.37 10.16 5.46
C GLY A 169 8.52 9.19 5.24
N LEU A 170 8.34 7.93 5.63
CA LEU A 170 9.24 6.83 5.34
C LEU A 170 8.60 5.93 4.29
N GLU A 171 9.31 5.70 3.19
CA GLU A 171 8.93 4.72 2.19
C GLU A 171 9.95 3.59 2.16
N LEU A 172 9.48 2.34 2.16
CA LEU A 172 10.35 1.17 2.03
C LEU A 172 10.37 0.71 0.58
N LEU A 173 11.57 0.55 0.03
CA LEU A 173 11.80 0.14 -1.36
C LEU A 173 12.72 -1.05 -1.44
N ALA A 174 12.27 -2.14 -2.05
CA ALA A 174 13.06 -3.34 -2.29
C ALA A 174 12.94 -3.77 -3.76
N ASP A 175 13.75 -3.15 -4.62
CA ASP A 175 13.65 -3.28 -6.08
C ASP A 175 14.52 -4.41 -6.65
N SER A 176 15.30 -5.10 -5.81
CA SER A 176 16.11 -6.25 -6.21
C SER A 176 15.25 -7.50 -6.37
N GLN A 177 15.34 -8.14 -7.53
CA GLN A 177 14.74 -9.47 -7.76
C GLN A 177 15.34 -10.51 -6.79
N SER A 178 14.53 -11.46 -6.34
CA SER A 178 15.05 -12.66 -5.69
C SER A 178 15.70 -13.61 -6.71
N SER A 179 16.49 -14.57 -6.23
CA SER A 179 17.03 -15.64 -7.10
C SER A 179 15.92 -16.34 -7.88
N TRP A 180 14.75 -16.55 -7.25
CA TRP A 180 13.60 -17.18 -7.88
C TRP A 180 12.99 -16.32 -8.98
N GLN A 181 12.88 -15.02 -8.78
CA GLN A 181 12.39 -14.08 -9.78
C GLN A 181 13.35 -13.98 -10.98
N VAL A 182 14.67 -14.01 -10.72
CA VAL A 182 15.69 -14.06 -11.78
C VAL A 182 15.55 -15.35 -12.59
N ILE A 183 15.45 -16.50 -11.92
CA ILE A 183 15.28 -17.81 -12.57
C ILE A 183 13.98 -17.83 -13.39
N ALA A 184 12.86 -17.39 -12.83
CA ALA A 184 11.58 -17.37 -13.51
C ALA A 184 11.59 -16.46 -14.76
N SER A 185 12.24 -15.29 -14.66
CA SER A 185 12.44 -14.38 -15.80
C SER A 185 13.22 -15.05 -16.93
N GLN A 186 14.24 -15.86 -16.61
CA GLN A 186 15.00 -16.63 -17.60
C GLN A 186 14.17 -17.78 -18.20
N LEU A 187 13.34 -18.44 -17.39
CA LEU A 187 12.52 -19.58 -17.80
C LEU A 187 11.29 -19.19 -18.61
N THR A 188 10.85 -17.93 -18.57
CA THR A 188 9.70 -17.45 -19.37
C THR A 188 9.92 -17.63 -20.88
N ALA A 189 11.18 -17.73 -21.32
CA ALA A 189 11.54 -18.02 -22.72
C ALA A 189 11.43 -19.50 -23.11
N PHE A 190 11.25 -20.42 -22.15
CA PHE A 190 11.17 -21.86 -22.37
C PHE A 190 9.70 -22.32 -22.46
N GLN A 191 9.24 -22.66 -23.67
CA GLN A 191 7.85 -23.09 -23.92
C GLN A 191 7.70 -24.60 -24.19
N ARG A 192 8.74 -25.41 -23.97
CA ARG A 192 8.68 -26.86 -24.20
C ARG A 192 8.18 -27.59 -22.94
N PRO A 193 7.26 -28.56 -23.07
CA PRO A 193 6.93 -29.49 -21.99
C PRO A 193 8.19 -30.21 -21.50
N ILE A 194 8.24 -30.52 -20.21
CA ILE A 194 9.44 -31.08 -19.58
C ILE A 194 9.09 -32.42 -18.98
N ASP A 195 9.84 -33.44 -19.37
CA ASP A 195 9.72 -34.78 -18.82
C ASP A 195 10.79 -34.97 -17.75
N PHE A 196 10.37 -35.24 -16.51
CA PHE A 196 11.28 -35.50 -15.40
C PHE A 196 10.87 -36.77 -14.65
N ASN A 197 11.79 -37.73 -14.52
CA ASN A 197 11.53 -39.01 -13.86
C ASN A 197 10.24 -39.71 -14.35
N GLY A 198 9.90 -39.57 -15.64
CA GLY A 198 8.68 -40.13 -16.23
C GLY A 198 7.40 -39.34 -15.96
N ARG A 199 7.46 -38.20 -15.25
CA ARG A 199 6.37 -37.23 -15.14
C ARG A 199 6.57 -36.12 -16.16
N SER A 200 5.62 -36.00 -17.08
CA SER A 200 5.52 -34.85 -17.98
C SER A 200 4.87 -33.69 -17.23
N ILE A 201 5.58 -32.57 -17.07
CA ILE A 201 5.04 -31.32 -16.54
C ILE A 201 4.30 -30.63 -17.67
N SER A 202 3.00 -30.46 -17.51
CA SER A 202 2.18 -29.77 -18.51
C SER A 202 2.62 -28.31 -18.67
N SER A 203 2.38 -27.71 -19.84
CA SER A 203 2.66 -26.29 -20.07
C SER A 203 1.91 -25.36 -19.11
N VAL A 204 0.76 -25.80 -18.59
CA VAL A 204 -0.04 -25.07 -17.60
C VAL A 204 0.63 -25.10 -16.23
N GLU A 205 1.08 -26.27 -15.76
CA GLU A 205 1.83 -26.40 -14.51
C GLU A 205 3.13 -25.60 -14.59
N GLN A 206 3.89 -25.73 -15.68
CA GLN A 206 5.12 -24.98 -15.91
C GLN A 206 4.89 -23.46 -15.83
N GLN A 207 3.85 -22.96 -16.52
CA GLN A 207 3.54 -21.53 -16.47
C GLN A 207 3.15 -21.12 -15.05
N TRP A 208 2.37 -21.92 -14.32
CA TRP A 208 1.99 -21.64 -12.93
C TRP A 208 3.21 -21.57 -12.01
N THR A 209 4.19 -22.45 -12.19
CA THR A 209 5.42 -22.44 -11.40
C THR A 209 6.32 -21.25 -11.71
N ILE A 210 6.48 -20.88 -12.99
CA ILE A 210 7.19 -19.65 -13.39
C ILE A 210 6.49 -18.44 -12.76
N ASP A 211 5.17 -18.40 -12.85
CA ASP A 211 4.31 -17.39 -12.28
C ASP A 211 4.47 -17.26 -10.75
N ALA A 212 4.52 -18.39 -10.03
CA ALA A 212 4.75 -18.42 -8.58
C ALA A 212 6.17 -17.93 -8.24
N ALA A 213 7.18 -18.35 -9.00
CA ALA A 213 8.56 -17.93 -8.80
C ALA A 213 8.80 -16.43 -9.12
N MET A 214 8.09 -15.88 -10.11
CA MET A 214 8.03 -14.42 -10.36
C MET A 214 7.43 -13.65 -9.18
N ASP A 215 6.55 -14.29 -8.41
CA ASP A 215 6.03 -13.77 -7.15
C ASP A 215 6.91 -14.16 -5.95
N ASN A 216 8.13 -14.62 -6.19
CA ASN A 216 9.07 -15.12 -5.19
C ASN A 216 8.49 -16.22 -4.31
N PHE A 217 7.64 -17.09 -4.88
CA PHE A 217 6.88 -18.10 -4.16
C PHE A 217 6.14 -17.53 -2.94
N PHE A 218 5.71 -16.27 -3.01
CA PHE A 218 5.00 -15.57 -1.94
C PHE A 218 5.82 -15.28 -0.68
N LEU A 219 7.13 -15.52 -0.72
CA LEU A 219 8.05 -15.20 0.37
C LEU A 219 8.18 -13.68 0.50
N SER A 220 7.85 -13.19 1.69
CA SER A 220 7.86 -11.77 2.04
C SER A 220 9.08 -11.44 2.90
N LEU A 221 9.65 -10.26 2.70
CA LEU A 221 10.74 -9.75 3.53
C LEU A 221 10.22 -9.49 4.95
N ASP A 222 10.82 -10.15 5.92
CA ASP A 222 10.46 -10.03 7.34
C ASP A 222 11.69 -9.68 8.19
N PHE A 223 11.48 -9.40 9.48
CA PHE A 223 12.57 -9.26 10.43
C PHE A 223 13.04 -10.64 10.90
N GLU A 224 14.32 -10.94 10.68
CA GLU A 224 14.94 -12.19 11.13
C GLU A 224 15.45 -12.01 12.56
N THR A 225 14.75 -12.59 13.52
CA THR A 225 15.14 -12.51 14.94
C THR A 225 15.84 -13.78 15.43
N GLU A 226 15.53 -14.94 14.86
CA GLU A 226 16.04 -16.24 15.33
C GLU A 226 17.48 -16.49 14.90
N HIS A 227 17.82 -16.17 13.65
CA HIS A 227 19.13 -16.44 13.07
C HIS A 227 20.09 -15.25 13.16
N TYR A 228 19.65 -14.13 13.72
CA TYR A 228 20.47 -12.93 13.83
C TYR A 228 21.47 -13.05 14.99
N GLN A 229 22.76 -13.10 14.65
CA GLN A 229 23.86 -13.21 15.63
C GLN A 229 24.42 -11.85 16.09
N GLY A 230 23.80 -10.74 15.69
CA GLY A 230 24.21 -9.42 16.15
C GLY A 230 23.70 -9.11 17.57
N PRO A 231 23.98 -7.89 18.10
CA PRO A 231 23.44 -7.49 19.39
C PRO A 231 21.91 -7.58 19.37
N ALA A 232 21.27 -7.92 20.50
CA ALA A 232 19.80 -7.93 20.58
C ALA A 232 19.26 -6.55 20.14
N LEU A 233 18.73 -6.48 18.91
CA LEU A 233 18.29 -5.22 18.30
C LEU A 233 16.86 -4.96 18.74
N GLU A 234 16.68 -4.38 19.92
CA GLU A 234 15.43 -3.66 20.15
C GLU A 234 15.40 -2.46 19.19
N MET A 235 14.40 -2.45 18.30
CA MET A 235 14.23 -1.38 17.33
C MET A 235 13.99 -0.05 18.07
N PRO A 236 14.76 1.02 17.76
CA PRO A 236 14.65 2.26 18.50
C PRO A 236 13.35 2.96 18.15
N LYS A 237 12.64 3.48 19.16
CA LYS A 237 11.43 4.28 18.95
C LYS A 237 11.77 5.59 18.21
N VAL A 238 11.06 5.87 17.12
CA VAL A 238 11.29 7.08 16.31
C VAL A 238 10.08 8.00 16.31
N GLY A 239 10.20 9.15 16.98
CA GLY A 239 9.12 10.13 17.15
C GLY A 239 8.93 11.14 16.01
N VAL A 240 9.69 11.04 14.92
CA VAL A 240 9.65 12.01 13.80
C VAL A 240 9.02 11.45 12.51
N ILE A 241 8.85 10.14 12.40
CA ILE A 241 8.16 9.51 11.26
C ILE A 241 6.65 9.57 11.49
N THR A 242 5.94 10.18 10.55
CA THR A 242 4.48 10.39 10.61
C THR A 242 3.74 9.67 9.49
N SER A 243 4.44 9.23 8.46
CA SER A 243 3.87 8.45 7.35
C SER A 243 4.76 7.26 7.04
N LEU A 244 4.16 6.11 6.78
CA LEU A 244 4.83 4.91 6.30
C LEU A 244 4.18 4.46 5.00
N SER A 245 4.98 4.22 3.97
CA SER A 245 4.48 3.75 2.68
C SER A 245 5.26 2.56 2.13
N ILE A 246 4.54 1.57 1.63
CA ILE A 246 5.07 0.46 0.83
C ILE A 246 4.30 0.49 -0.49
N MET A 247 5.00 0.85 -1.55
CA MET A 247 4.42 1.10 -2.88
C MET A 247 4.75 -0.06 -3.83
N ARG A 248 3.92 -0.27 -4.86
CA ARG A 248 4.07 -1.33 -5.88
C ARG A 248 5.39 -1.33 -6.63
N ARG A 249 6.09 -0.18 -6.65
CA ARG A 249 7.40 -0.12 -7.30
C ARG A 249 8.44 -1.06 -6.66
N SER A 250 8.23 -1.49 -5.42
CA SER A 250 9.01 -2.57 -4.83
C SER A 250 8.76 -3.88 -5.57
N THR A 251 9.85 -4.54 -5.96
CA THR A 251 9.82 -5.88 -6.57
C THR A 251 9.59 -6.98 -5.53
N ARG A 252 10.01 -6.74 -4.29
CA ARG A 252 9.85 -7.68 -3.17
C ARG A 252 8.66 -7.31 -2.31
N ARG A 253 7.98 -8.34 -1.79
CA ARG A 253 6.90 -8.21 -0.82
C ARG A 253 7.48 -7.99 0.57
N PHE A 254 6.73 -7.30 1.42
CA PHE A 254 7.06 -7.06 2.82
C PHE A 254 6.05 -7.80 3.71
N GLY A 255 6.55 -8.50 4.72
CA GLY A 255 5.74 -9.29 5.65
C GLY A 255 4.92 -8.38 6.56
N CYS A 256 3.72 -8.83 6.92
CA CYS A 256 2.87 -8.05 7.83
C CYS A 256 3.40 -8.06 9.27
N SER A 257 4.15 -9.09 9.68
CA SER A 257 4.78 -9.16 11.01
C SER A 257 5.81 -8.05 11.17
N MET A 258 6.79 -7.96 10.27
CA MET A 258 7.72 -6.83 10.18
C MET A 258 7.00 -5.48 10.18
N LEU A 259 5.93 -5.33 9.38
CA LEU A 259 5.19 -4.08 9.33
C LEU A 259 4.54 -3.73 10.68
N ALA A 260 3.93 -4.71 11.36
CA ALA A 260 3.32 -4.53 12.66
C ALA A 260 4.35 -4.14 13.73
N GLU A 261 5.52 -4.80 13.73
CA GLU A 261 6.66 -4.47 14.59
C GLU A 261 7.15 -3.06 14.33
N LEU A 262 7.46 -2.74 13.07
CA LEU A 262 7.90 -1.40 12.65
C LEU A 262 6.89 -0.32 13.05
N MET A 263 5.59 -0.55 12.84
CA MET A 263 4.54 0.39 13.27
C MET A 263 4.54 0.58 14.80
N GLY A 264 4.85 -0.45 15.57
CA GLY A 264 5.06 -0.39 17.02
C GLY A 264 6.23 0.51 17.43
N ASP A 265 7.22 0.68 16.56
CA ASP A 265 8.41 1.51 16.79
C ASP A 265 8.30 2.95 16.29
N LEU A 266 7.19 3.29 15.63
CA LEU A 266 6.92 4.62 15.10
C LEU A 266 5.78 5.29 15.87
N PRO A 267 5.98 5.76 17.12
CA PRO A 267 4.90 6.28 17.97
C PRO A 267 4.21 7.54 17.41
N ALA A 268 4.85 8.25 16.48
CA ALA A 268 4.29 9.42 15.81
C ALA A 268 3.60 9.10 14.47
N LEU A 269 3.51 7.82 14.09
CA LEU A 269 2.90 7.39 12.84
C LEU A 269 1.41 7.77 12.79
N LYS A 270 1.04 8.49 11.74
CA LYS A 270 -0.32 8.95 11.46
C LYS A 270 -0.92 8.31 10.23
N HIS A 271 -0.08 8.05 9.22
CA HIS A 271 -0.53 7.60 7.91
C HIS A 271 0.17 6.30 7.52
N LEU A 272 -0.60 5.31 7.08
CA LEU A 272 -0.08 4.10 6.46
C LEU A 272 -0.65 3.98 5.05
N VAL A 273 0.22 3.80 4.07
CA VAL A 273 -0.14 3.42 2.70
C VAL A 273 0.55 2.11 2.39
N TRP A 274 -0.21 1.07 2.09
CA TRP A 274 0.33 -0.22 1.73
C TRP A 274 -0.34 -0.74 0.48
N GLU A 275 0.43 -0.75 -0.59
CA GLU A 275 0.06 -1.35 -1.86
C GLU A 275 0.50 -2.81 -1.85
N ILE A 276 -0.49 -3.71 -1.84
CA ILE A 276 -0.29 -5.15 -1.76
C ILE A 276 -0.47 -5.78 -3.14
N GLU A 277 0.40 -6.71 -3.46
CA GLU A 277 0.21 -7.62 -4.59
C GLU A 277 -0.55 -8.88 -4.17
N PRO A 278 -1.44 -9.40 -5.04
CA PRO A 278 -2.21 -10.60 -4.76
C PRO A 278 -1.36 -11.82 -4.40
N MET A 279 -1.82 -12.60 -3.42
CA MET A 279 -1.36 -13.99 -3.27
C MET A 279 -2.06 -14.85 -4.33
N ARG A 280 -1.34 -15.81 -4.94
CA ARG A 280 -1.92 -16.70 -5.97
C ARG A 280 -2.42 -18.04 -5.40
N SER A 281 -2.21 -18.29 -4.09
CA SER A 281 -2.63 -19.52 -3.40
C SER A 281 -3.62 -19.23 -2.25
N GLN A 282 -4.60 -20.11 -2.04
CA GLN A 282 -5.66 -19.95 -1.04
C GLN A 282 -5.17 -20.10 0.40
N SER A 283 -4.29 -21.07 0.65
CA SER A 283 -3.67 -21.27 1.97
C SER A 283 -2.90 -20.02 2.39
N LEU A 284 -2.12 -19.46 1.47
CA LEU A 284 -1.31 -18.27 1.69
C LEU A 284 -2.14 -17.00 1.83
N GLU A 285 -3.26 -16.90 1.12
CA GLU A 285 -4.22 -15.80 1.30
C GLU A 285 -4.82 -15.81 2.72
N SER A 286 -5.17 -16.99 3.26
CA SER A 286 -5.63 -17.11 4.64
C SER A 286 -4.57 -16.63 5.63
N TRP A 287 -3.32 -17.04 5.43
CA TRP A 287 -2.22 -16.65 6.30
C TRP A 287 -1.96 -15.15 6.23
N PHE A 288 -1.94 -14.60 5.02
CA PHE A 288 -1.80 -13.18 4.79
C PHE A 288 -2.89 -12.39 5.52
N GLN A 289 -4.14 -12.88 5.51
CA GLN A 289 -5.23 -12.26 6.26
C GLN A 289 -5.05 -12.36 7.79
N ASP A 290 -4.50 -13.45 8.32
CA ASP A 290 -4.14 -13.56 9.74
C ASP A 290 -3.05 -12.54 10.12
N TYR A 291 -2.05 -12.36 9.27
CA TYR A 291 -1.00 -11.36 9.50
C TYR A 291 -1.49 -9.92 9.30
N LEU A 292 -2.39 -9.66 8.34
CA LEU A 292 -3.08 -8.38 8.21
C LEU A 292 -3.93 -8.07 9.46
N THR A 293 -4.46 -9.10 10.12
CA THR A 293 -5.21 -8.94 11.36
C THR A 293 -4.32 -8.39 12.48
N GLU A 294 -3.04 -8.77 12.51
CA GLU A 294 -2.05 -8.19 13.41
C GLU A 294 -1.67 -6.76 13.03
N VAL A 295 -1.55 -6.41 11.75
CA VAL A 295 -1.35 -5.00 11.34
C VAL A 295 -2.56 -4.13 11.70
N ALA A 296 -3.78 -4.65 11.54
CA ALA A 296 -5.01 -3.95 11.94
C ALA A 296 -5.10 -3.76 13.46
N ARG A 297 -4.56 -4.70 14.24
CA ARG A 297 -4.46 -4.63 15.71
C ARG A 297 -3.30 -3.73 16.16
N GLY A 298 -2.21 -3.77 15.42
CA GLY A 298 -0.94 -3.13 15.68
C GLY A 298 -0.94 -1.64 15.33
N GLY A 299 0.08 -0.95 15.84
CA GLY A 299 0.34 0.45 15.54
C GLY A 299 -0.29 1.47 16.50
N PRO A 300 0.18 2.73 16.42
CA PRO A 300 -0.08 3.74 17.45
C PRO A 300 -1.56 4.10 17.54
N ARG A 301 -2.09 4.39 18.73
CA ARG A 301 -3.50 4.76 18.91
C ARG A 301 -3.94 6.03 18.16
N ARG A 302 -2.98 6.87 17.73
CA ARG A 302 -3.21 8.20 17.14
C ARG A 302 -3.01 8.23 15.61
N MET A 303 -3.38 7.15 14.92
CA MET A 303 -3.35 7.15 13.45
C MET A 303 -4.53 7.93 12.88
N ASP A 304 -4.26 8.70 11.83
CA ASP A 304 -5.26 9.46 11.10
C ASP A 304 -5.75 8.69 9.87
N SER A 305 -4.87 7.96 9.18
CA SER A 305 -5.25 7.21 7.97
C SER A 305 -4.58 5.85 7.84
N ILE A 306 -5.36 4.90 7.33
CA ILE A 306 -4.87 3.61 6.83
C ILE A 306 -5.42 3.41 5.43
N GLN A 307 -4.52 3.14 4.49
CA GLN A 307 -4.83 2.79 3.13
C GLN A 307 -4.14 1.47 2.78
N ILE A 308 -4.94 0.45 2.50
CA ILE A 308 -4.49 -0.85 2.03
C ILE A 308 -5.07 -1.03 0.64
N VAL A 309 -4.23 -0.96 -0.38
CA VAL A 309 -4.64 -1.02 -1.80
C VAL A 309 -4.21 -2.33 -2.40
N HIS A 310 -5.16 -3.08 -2.95
CA HIS A 310 -4.85 -4.22 -3.80
C HIS A 310 -4.91 -3.80 -5.26
N LEU A 311 -3.77 -3.80 -5.94
CA LEU A 311 -3.60 -3.10 -7.23
C LEU A 311 -4.04 -3.84 -8.48
N GLN A 312 -4.72 -4.98 -8.34
CA GLN A 312 -5.45 -5.56 -9.47
C GLN A 312 -6.88 -5.94 -9.09
N PRO A 313 -7.87 -5.67 -9.97
CA PRO A 313 -9.12 -6.39 -9.90
C PRO A 313 -8.77 -7.85 -10.16
N HIS A 314 -8.85 -8.63 -9.10
CA HIS A 314 -8.50 -10.03 -8.95
C HIS A 314 -9.39 -10.96 -9.81
N ILE A 315 -9.68 -10.57 -11.05
CA ILE A 315 -10.59 -11.24 -11.97
C ILE A 315 -10.06 -12.64 -12.31
N LYS A 316 -8.73 -12.86 -12.32
CA LYS A 316 -8.17 -14.19 -12.57
C LYS A 316 -8.28 -15.13 -11.38
N TYR A 317 -8.08 -14.67 -10.15
CA TYR A 317 -8.09 -15.52 -8.95
C TYR A 317 -9.50 -15.73 -8.37
N LEU A 318 -10.35 -14.70 -8.33
CA LEU A 318 -11.77 -14.86 -7.94
C LEU A 318 -12.53 -15.80 -8.89
N ARG A 319 -12.06 -16.00 -10.13
CA ARG A 319 -12.58 -17.05 -11.03
C ARG A 319 -12.24 -18.45 -10.56
N LEU A 320 -11.10 -18.63 -9.90
CA LEU A 320 -10.58 -19.94 -9.50
C LEU A 320 -11.10 -20.36 -8.12
N ASN A 321 -11.45 -19.40 -7.24
CA ASN A 321 -11.87 -19.75 -5.88
C ASN A 321 -12.89 -18.76 -5.25
N PRO A 322 -14.15 -18.75 -5.73
CA PRO A 322 -15.20 -17.91 -5.17
C PRO A 322 -15.48 -18.21 -3.68
N ASP A 323 -15.22 -19.44 -3.24
CA ASP A 323 -15.57 -19.94 -1.91
C ASP A 323 -14.47 -19.78 -0.85
N ALA A 324 -13.34 -19.12 -1.19
CA ALA A 324 -12.27 -18.90 -0.20
C ALA A 324 -12.83 -18.27 1.10
N PRO A 325 -12.56 -18.86 2.28
CA PRO A 325 -13.14 -18.39 3.53
C PRO A 325 -12.67 -16.97 3.81
N LEU A 326 -13.61 -16.09 4.13
CA LEU A 326 -13.28 -14.77 4.64
C LEU A 326 -12.86 -14.90 6.10
N ILE A 327 -11.80 -14.21 6.51
CA ILE A 327 -11.39 -14.16 7.90
C ILE A 327 -12.18 -13.07 8.64
N PRO A 328 -13.12 -13.42 9.54
CA PRO A 328 -13.97 -12.43 10.21
C PRO A 328 -13.19 -11.54 11.18
N SER A 329 -12.05 -12.01 11.69
CA SER A 329 -11.19 -11.28 12.63
C SER A 329 -10.57 -10.04 11.96
N LEU A 330 -10.12 -10.13 10.70
CA LEU A 330 -9.58 -8.99 9.96
C LEU A 330 -10.61 -7.85 9.88
N SER A 331 -11.82 -8.14 9.38
CA SER A 331 -12.91 -7.17 9.32
C SER A 331 -13.28 -6.59 10.68
N SER A 332 -13.27 -7.43 11.71
CA SER A 332 -13.57 -7.02 13.08
C SER A 332 -12.49 -6.11 13.68
N ASN A 333 -11.21 -6.36 13.38
CA ASN A 333 -10.10 -5.54 13.86
C ASN A 333 -10.03 -4.22 13.09
N LEU A 334 -10.26 -4.24 11.78
CA LEU A 334 -10.40 -3.02 10.99
C LEU A 334 -11.54 -2.13 11.50
N ALA A 335 -12.68 -2.73 11.88
CA ALA A 335 -13.79 -1.99 12.46
C ALA A 335 -13.47 -1.40 13.84
N ASP A 336 -12.67 -2.07 14.67
CA ASP A 336 -12.17 -1.49 15.92
C ASP A 336 -11.21 -0.34 15.66
N ARG A 337 -10.27 -0.55 14.72
CA ARG A 337 -9.26 0.43 14.37
C ARG A 337 -9.89 1.71 13.81
N ALA A 338 -10.91 1.57 12.96
CA ALA A 338 -11.63 2.67 12.35
C ALA A 338 -12.28 3.64 13.37
N GLN A 339 -12.46 3.24 14.63
CA GLN A 339 -12.96 4.13 15.69
C GLN A 339 -12.02 5.32 15.98
N TYR A 340 -10.73 5.16 15.68
CA TYR A 340 -9.69 6.15 15.93
C TYR A 340 -9.19 6.85 14.67
N LEU A 341 -9.53 6.32 13.49
CA LEU A 341 -9.07 6.85 12.20
C LEU A 341 -9.96 8.01 11.73
N GLN A 342 -9.39 8.86 10.88
CA GLN A 342 -10.14 9.82 10.07
C GLN A 342 -10.44 9.25 8.68
N HIS A 343 -9.51 8.47 8.12
CA HIS A 343 -9.63 7.87 6.80
C HIS A 343 -9.26 6.39 6.82
N LEU A 344 -10.15 5.55 6.30
CA LEU A 344 -9.89 4.13 6.09
C LEU A 344 -10.21 3.77 4.64
N CYS A 345 -9.21 3.32 3.89
CA CYS A 345 -9.38 2.82 2.53
C CYS A 345 -8.84 1.39 2.46
N ILE A 346 -9.73 0.43 2.25
CA ILE A 346 -9.40 -0.99 2.10
C ILE A 346 -9.91 -1.41 0.73
N SER A 347 -9.00 -1.40 -0.25
CA SER A 347 -9.24 -1.93 -1.58
C SER A 347 -8.77 -3.37 -1.69
N TYR A 348 -8.98 -4.15 -0.63
CA TYR A 348 -8.69 -5.57 -0.54
C TYR A 348 -9.98 -6.27 -0.08
N PRO A 349 -10.37 -7.43 -0.64
CA PRO A 349 -11.65 -8.05 -0.33
C PRO A 349 -11.75 -8.45 1.14
N ILE A 350 -12.71 -7.88 1.86
CA ILE A 350 -12.99 -8.24 3.27
C ILE A 350 -14.43 -8.70 3.46
N ASP A 351 -14.71 -9.29 4.63
CA ASP A 351 -16.07 -9.51 5.10
C ASP A 351 -16.68 -8.18 5.58
N ALA A 352 -17.22 -7.41 4.64
CA ALA A 352 -17.86 -6.13 4.94
C ALA A 352 -19.04 -6.31 5.90
N PHE A 353 -19.74 -7.44 5.86
CA PHE A 353 -20.84 -7.71 6.79
C PHE A 353 -20.36 -7.77 8.23
N GLN A 354 -19.28 -8.50 8.52
CA GLN A 354 -18.69 -8.54 9.87
C GLN A 354 -18.15 -7.17 10.29
N PHE A 355 -17.51 -6.44 9.37
CA PHE A 355 -17.04 -5.07 9.62
C PHE A 355 -18.22 -4.18 10.09
N PHE A 356 -19.30 -4.12 9.31
CA PHE A 356 -20.43 -3.26 9.62
C PHE A 356 -21.27 -3.78 10.80
N LYS A 357 -21.38 -5.10 10.99
CA LYS A 357 -22.01 -5.70 12.17
C LYS A 357 -21.35 -5.22 13.46
N LYS A 358 -20.01 -5.12 13.46
CA LYS A 358 -19.26 -4.55 14.57
C LYS A 358 -19.42 -3.02 14.63
N ALA A 359 -19.38 -2.35 13.49
CA ALA A 359 -19.53 -0.89 13.42
C ALA A 359 -20.88 -0.36 13.93
N VAL A 360 -21.96 -1.14 13.81
CA VAL A 360 -23.27 -0.78 14.40
C VAL A 360 -23.20 -0.67 15.94
N ARG A 361 -22.27 -1.38 16.58
CA ARG A 361 -22.08 -1.39 18.04
C ARG A 361 -21.04 -0.37 18.51
N GLY A 362 -20.16 0.09 17.63
CA GLY A 362 -19.09 1.04 17.91
C GLY A 362 -19.51 2.50 17.82
N LYS A 363 -18.60 3.39 18.20
CA LYS A 363 -18.67 4.84 17.94
C LYS A 363 -17.48 5.24 17.08
N TYR A 364 -17.74 6.05 16.06
CA TYR A 364 -16.73 6.46 15.08
C TYR A 364 -16.67 7.98 15.03
N PRO A 365 -16.21 8.64 16.10
CA PRO A 365 -16.29 10.09 16.22
C PRO A 365 -15.33 10.81 15.26
N THR A 366 -14.25 10.18 14.83
CA THR A 366 -13.22 10.80 13.99
C THR A 366 -13.35 10.44 12.52
N LEU A 367 -14.02 9.33 12.19
CA LEU A 367 -14.05 8.78 10.84
C LEU A 367 -14.83 9.67 9.88
N ARG A 368 -14.14 10.16 8.85
CA ARG A 368 -14.64 11.06 7.80
C ARG A 368 -14.76 10.39 6.44
N SER A 369 -13.85 9.46 6.14
CA SER A 369 -13.83 8.73 4.87
C SER A 369 -13.67 7.24 5.10
N LEU A 370 -14.54 6.44 4.49
CA LEU A 370 -14.47 4.98 4.53
C LEU A 370 -14.68 4.40 3.13
N THR A 371 -13.71 3.65 2.63
CA THR A 371 -13.82 2.90 1.37
C THR A 371 -13.49 1.44 1.63
N VAL A 372 -14.40 0.54 1.26
CA VAL A 372 -14.27 -0.89 1.55
C VAL A 372 -14.68 -1.73 0.34
N TRP A 373 -13.82 -2.67 -0.03
CA TRP A 373 -14.18 -3.75 -0.93
C TRP A 373 -14.85 -4.90 -0.16
N SER A 374 -16.13 -5.11 -0.43
CA SER A 374 -16.89 -6.27 0.03
C SER A 374 -16.74 -7.46 -0.94
N LYS A 375 -16.38 -8.63 -0.41
CA LYS A 375 -16.50 -9.89 -1.18
C LYS A 375 -17.97 -10.28 -1.42
N GLN A 376 -18.84 -9.98 -0.45
CA GLN A 376 -20.28 -10.19 -0.57
C GLN A 376 -20.91 -9.13 -1.48
N ARG A 377 -22.00 -9.51 -2.17
CA ARG A 377 -22.77 -8.54 -2.95
C ARG A 377 -23.39 -7.50 -2.04
N ILE A 378 -23.39 -6.25 -2.48
CA ILE A 378 -23.98 -5.14 -1.72
C ILE A 378 -25.50 -5.23 -1.71
N VAL A 379 -26.07 -5.66 -2.84
CA VAL A 379 -27.49 -5.93 -3.02
C VAL A 379 -27.66 -7.25 -3.75
N GLU A 380 -28.65 -8.03 -3.31
CA GLU A 380 -28.98 -9.30 -3.94
C GLU A 380 -29.64 -9.12 -5.31
N ARG A 381 -29.58 -10.16 -6.13
CA ARG A 381 -30.34 -10.20 -7.39
C ARG A 381 -31.82 -10.38 -7.07
N ALA A 382 -32.66 -9.62 -7.74
CA ALA A 382 -34.11 -9.84 -7.70
C ALA A 382 -34.41 -11.31 -8.10
N PRO A 383 -35.36 -11.99 -7.43
CA PRO A 383 -36.37 -11.44 -6.50
C PRO A 383 -35.94 -11.43 -5.02
N SER A 384 -34.69 -11.77 -4.69
CA SER A 384 -34.23 -11.71 -3.29
C SER A 384 -34.23 -10.27 -2.79
N THR A 385 -34.88 -10.04 -1.66
CA THR A 385 -34.99 -8.73 -0.99
C THR A 385 -34.14 -8.65 0.27
N SER A 386 -33.27 -9.65 0.53
CA SER A 386 -32.29 -9.50 1.60
C SER A 386 -31.29 -8.42 1.22
N HIS A 387 -31.24 -7.38 2.05
CA HIS A 387 -30.33 -6.26 1.93
C HIS A 387 -29.56 -6.09 3.24
N ASP A 388 -29.19 -7.20 3.88
CA ASP A 388 -28.67 -7.18 5.24
C ASP A 388 -27.37 -6.37 5.36
N LEU A 389 -26.45 -6.48 4.40
CA LEU A 389 -25.25 -5.66 4.35
C LEU A 389 -25.60 -4.16 4.25
N LEU A 390 -26.48 -3.78 3.31
CA LEU A 390 -26.91 -2.40 3.15
C LEU A 390 -27.62 -1.87 4.42
N ARG A 391 -28.38 -2.72 5.11
CA ARG A 391 -29.03 -2.40 6.39
C ARG A 391 -28.00 -2.14 7.49
N LEU A 392 -26.94 -2.97 7.57
CA LEU A 392 -25.84 -2.77 8.51
C LEU A 392 -25.04 -1.50 8.19
N VAL A 393 -24.72 -1.27 6.91
CA VAL A 393 -24.03 -0.06 6.45
C VAL A 393 -24.82 1.19 6.86
N SER A 394 -26.12 1.19 6.60
CA SER A 394 -27.01 2.30 6.95
C SER A 394 -27.04 2.53 8.45
N ARG A 395 -27.15 1.46 9.25
CA ARG A 395 -27.11 1.53 10.72
C ARG A 395 -25.76 2.04 11.24
N ALA A 396 -24.66 1.62 10.64
CA ALA A 396 -23.32 2.02 11.02
C ALA A 396 -23.07 3.50 10.71
N LEU A 397 -23.57 3.98 9.56
CA LEU A 397 -23.48 5.39 9.19
C LEU A 397 -23.99 6.29 10.31
N PHE A 398 -25.15 6.03 10.92
CA PHE A 398 -25.64 6.84 12.05
C PHE A 398 -24.67 6.95 13.24
N ARG A 399 -23.83 5.93 13.46
CA ARG A 399 -22.83 5.90 14.53
C ARG A 399 -21.54 6.62 14.14
N MET A 400 -21.40 6.99 12.87
CA MET A 400 -20.26 7.70 12.28
C MET A 400 -20.62 9.17 12.05
N SER A 401 -20.71 9.95 13.14
CA SER A 401 -21.27 11.32 13.12
C SER A 401 -20.56 12.30 12.19
N ASN A 402 -19.25 12.09 11.96
CA ASN A 402 -18.42 12.96 11.13
C ASN A 402 -18.16 12.39 9.72
N MET A 403 -18.87 11.33 9.34
CA MET A 403 -18.72 10.71 8.01
C MET A 403 -19.09 11.71 6.91
N GLN A 404 -18.15 11.94 5.99
CA GLN A 404 -18.32 12.79 4.81
C GLN A 404 -18.43 11.94 3.54
N PHE A 405 -17.70 10.82 3.49
CA PHE A 405 -17.66 9.93 2.34
C PHE A 405 -17.62 8.47 2.77
N LEU A 406 -18.51 7.66 2.20
CA LEU A 406 -18.50 6.22 2.33
C LEU A 406 -18.64 5.60 0.93
N ALA A 407 -17.79 4.63 0.63
CA ALA A 407 -17.94 3.75 -0.53
C ALA A 407 -17.83 2.28 -0.08
N VAL A 408 -18.85 1.49 -0.40
CA VAL A 408 -18.81 0.03 -0.29
C VAL A 408 -18.98 -0.50 -1.70
N TYR A 409 -18.03 -1.28 -2.18
CA TYR A 409 -18.08 -1.80 -3.54
C TYR A 409 -17.78 -3.29 -3.59
N ASN A 410 -18.24 -3.96 -4.65
CA ASN A 410 -17.86 -5.32 -4.96
C ASN A 410 -17.58 -5.41 -6.47
N MET A 411 -16.45 -6.03 -6.83
CA MET A 411 -16.06 -6.23 -8.22
C MET A 411 -15.81 -7.71 -8.50
N GLY A 412 -16.41 -8.20 -9.58
CA GLY A 412 -16.17 -9.51 -10.15
C GLY A 412 -15.94 -9.41 -11.67
N PRO A 413 -15.63 -10.52 -12.34
CA PRO A 413 -15.32 -10.55 -13.78
C PRO A 413 -16.43 -9.91 -14.63
N SER A 414 -17.68 -10.31 -14.38
CA SER A 414 -18.86 -9.94 -15.15
C SER A 414 -19.88 -9.12 -14.36
N SER A 415 -19.59 -8.81 -13.09
CA SER A 415 -20.52 -8.11 -12.20
C SER A 415 -19.80 -7.09 -11.35
N ALA A 416 -20.37 -5.90 -11.19
CA ALA A 416 -19.88 -4.90 -10.26
C ALA A 416 -21.05 -4.18 -9.56
N GLY A 417 -20.86 -3.89 -8.28
CA GLY A 417 -21.80 -3.15 -7.46
C GLY A 417 -21.06 -2.07 -6.66
N LEU A 418 -21.72 -0.95 -6.46
CA LEU A 418 -21.20 0.20 -5.76
C LEU A 418 -22.33 0.87 -4.98
N PHE A 419 -22.11 1.05 -3.69
CA PHE A 419 -22.92 1.91 -2.84
C PHE A 419 -22.05 3.05 -2.31
N THR A 420 -22.48 4.28 -2.50
CA THR A 420 -21.80 5.46 -1.98
C THR A 420 -22.73 6.34 -1.17
N TYR A 421 -22.18 6.94 -0.12
CA TYR A 421 -22.73 8.09 0.57
C TYR A 421 -21.72 9.24 0.49
N ASP A 422 -22.15 10.39 -0.01
CA ASP A 422 -21.33 11.60 -0.06
C ASP A 422 -22.14 12.76 0.51
N ALA A 423 -21.80 13.18 1.74
CA ALA A 423 -22.38 14.36 2.39
C ALA A 423 -21.65 15.66 2.05
N SER A 424 -20.43 15.55 1.52
CA SER A 424 -19.62 16.72 1.17
C SER A 424 -20.03 17.33 -0.17
N GLY A 425 -20.75 16.57 -1.00
CA GLY A 425 -21.08 16.95 -2.38
C GLY A 425 -19.86 16.98 -3.31
N LYS A 426 -18.66 16.61 -2.82
CA LYS A 426 -17.40 16.66 -3.58
C LYS A 426 -17.39 15.69 -4.76
N PHE A 427 -18.13 14.59 -4.68
CA PHE A 427 -18.20 13.56 -5.72
C PHE A 427 -19.47 13.66 -6.55
N SER A 428 -20.57 14.13 -5.97
CA SER A 428 -21.87 14.23 -6.65
C SER A 428 -22.14 15.60 -7.30
N GLY A 429 -21.42 16.66 -6.92
CA GLY A 429 -21.66 18.04 -7.40
C GLY A 429 -23.00 18.65 -6.91
N HIS A 430 -23.77 17.90 -6.13
CA HIS A 430 -25.06 18.28 -5.55
C HIS A 430 -25.05 17.90 -4.06
N GLY A 431 -26.08 18.30 -3.29
CA GLY A 431 -26.18 17.99 -1.85
C GLY A 431 -26.08 16.49 -1.52
N SER A 432 -26.17 16.15 -0.23
CA SER A 432 -25.88 14.80 0.27
C SER A 432 -26.60 13.70 -0.51
N LEU A 433 -25.81 12.83 -1.15
CA LEU A 433 -26.28 11.83 -2.11
C LEU A 433 -25.95 10.41 -1.65
N TYR A 434 -26.95 9.54 -1.66
CA TYR A 434 -26.76 8.10 -1.59
C TYR A 434 -26.97 7.55 -2.99
N ARG A 435 -25.96 6.88 -3.50
CA ARG A 435 -25.98 6.29 -4.83
C ARG A 435 -25.80 4.79 -4.71
N LEU A 436 -26.68 4.05 -5.36
CA LEU A 436 -26.56 2.61 -5.52
C LEU A 436 -26.49 2.30 -7.01
N CYS A 437 -25.32 1.88 -7.47
CA CYS A 437 -25.09 1.46 -8.84
C CYS A 437 -24.81 -0.04 -8.85
N SER A 438 -25.38 -0.77 -9.79
CA SER A 438 -24.98 -2.16 -10.01
C SER A 438 -25.14 -2.58 -11.46
N SER A 439 -24.41 -3.63 -11.85
CA SER A 439 -24.54 -4.19 -13.19
C SER A 439 -25.57 -5.30 -13.36
N TRP A 440 -26.29 -5.64 -12.28
CA TRP A 440 -27.41 -6.58 -12.33
C TRP A 440 -28.72 -5.88 -12.00
N HIS A 441 -29.82 -6.59 -12.24
CA HIS A 441 -31.13 -6.13 -11.81
C HIS A 441 -31.32 -6.43 -10.33
N TRP A 442 -31.80 -5.44 -9.59
CA TRP A 442 -32.08 -5.50 -8.17
C TRP A 442 -33.35 -4.70 -7.89
N GLU A 443 -34.02 -5.04 -6.80
CA GLU A 443 -35.17 -4.30 -6.31
C GLU A 443 -34.96 -4.03 -4.83
N LEU A 444 -35.13 -2.76 -4.41
CA LEU A 444 -35.18 -2.44 -2.99
C LEU A 444 -36.62 -2.64 -2.50
N SER A 445 -36.78 -3.46 -1.47
CA SER A 445 -38.07 -3.60 -0.77
C SER A 445 -38.58 -2.24 -0.27
N ARG A 446 -39.91 -2.11 -0.13
CA ARG A 446 -40.51 -0.86 0.39
C ARG A 446 -40.02 -0.56 1.80
N GLU A 447 -39.85 -1.62 2.60
CA GLU A 447 -39.33 -1.58 3.95
C GLU A 447 -37.91 -1.04 3.96
N MET A 448 -37.05 -1.48 3.03
CA MET A 448 -35.67 -1.01 2.96
C MET A 448 -35.57 0.43 2.48
N ARG A 449 -36.39 0.85 1.50
CA ARG A 449 -36.47 2.26 1.09
C ARG A 449 -36.89 3.15 2.25
N LYS A 450 -37.93 2.76 2.98
CA LYS A 450 -38.38 3.48 4.17
C LYS A 450 -37.28 3.52 5.23
N PHE A 451 -36.62 2.40 5.48
CA PHE A 451 -35.52 2.31 6.43
C PHE A 451 -34.34 3.23 6.08
N LEU A 452 -33.91 3.24 4.81
CA LEU A 452 -32.89 4.16 4.31
C LEU A 452 -33.34 5.61 4.47
N TRP A 453 -34.58 5.91 4.10
CA TRP A 453 -35.15 7.26 4.20
C TRP A 453 -35.18 7.78 5.64
N ASP A 454 -35.72 6.98 6.56
CA ASP A 454 -35.74 7.28 7.99
C ASP A 454 -34.31 7.46 8.53
N SER A 455 -33.34 6.75 7.94
CA SER A 455 -31.94 6.88 8.31
C SER A 455 -31.31 8.20 7.93
N VAL A 456 -31.70 8.76 6.79
CA VAL A 456 -31.17 10.04 6.33
C VAL A 456 -31.87 11.22 7.01
N LEU A 457 -33.20 11.16 7.19
CA LEU A 457 -33.96 12.21 7.87
C LEU A 457 -33.47 12.51 9.28
N GLN A 458 -32.95 11.50 9.98
CA GLN A 458 -32.39 11.70 11.32
C GLN A 458 -31.01 12.38 11.33
N ARG A 459 -30.26 12.36 10.22
CA ARG A 459 -28.92 12.98 10.14
C ARG A 459 -28.93 14.39 9.55
N GLU A 460 -29.76 14.64 8.55
CA GLU A 460 -29.65 15.88 7.77
C GLU A 460 -31.00 16.54 7.53
N SER A 461 -31.09 17.81 7.92
CA SER A 461 -32.21 18.70 7.58
C SER A 461 -32.13 19.21 6.13
N ARG A 462 -31.04 18.90 5.41
CA ARG A 462 -30.81 19.26 4.01
C ARG A 462 -31.28 18.09 3.14
N GLY A 463 -32.17 18.35 2.20
CA GLY A 463 -32.83 17.35 1.37
C GLY A 463 -31.88 16.31 0.78
N PHE A 464 -32.32 15.06 0.77
CA PHE A 464 -31.57 13.89 0.35
C PHE A 464 -32.17 13.27 -0.92
N THR A 465 -31.33 12.68 -1.76
CA THR A 465 -31.76 11.90 -2.94
C THR A 465 -31.16 10.49 -2.92
N LEU A 466 -32.01 9.47 -2.92
CA LEU A 466 -31.60 8.08 -3.17
C LEU A 466 -31.63 7.83 -4.68
N ARG A 467 -30.48 7.60 -5.31
CA ARG A 467 -30.39 7.29 -6.73
C ARG A 467 -29.97 5.83 -6.93
N GLY A 468 -30.88 5.02 -7.46
CA GLY A 468 -30.62 3.64 -7.84
C GLY A 468 -30.47 3.51 -9.35
N GLU A 469 -29.35 2.98 -9.83
CA GLU A 469 -29.07 2.85 -11.26
C GLU A 469 -28.58 1.44 -11.61
N LYS A 470 -29.13 0.89 -12.68
CA LYS A 470 -28.54 -0.26 -13.37
C LYS A 470 -27.64 0.29 -14.48
N LEU A 471 -26.34 0.02 -14.38
CA LEU A 471 -25.33 0.49 -15.33
C LEU A 471 -24.57 -0.71 -15.93
N PRO A 472 -23.99 -0.60 -17.13
CA PRO A 472 -23.05 -1.60 -17.64
C PRO A 472 -21.91 -1.88 -16.66
N THR A 473 -21.44 -3.13 -16.61
CA THR A 473 -20.36 -3.56 -15.68
C THR A 473 -19.12 -2.67 -15.76
N GLU A 474 -18.70 -2.27 -16.96
CA GLU A 474 -17.50 -1.46 -17.16
C GLU A 474 -17.68 -0.01 -16.69
N GLU A 475 -18.89 0.55 -16.77
CA GLU A 475 -19.19 1.86 -16.20
C GLU A 475 -19.10 1.84 -14.67
N VAL A 476 -19.65 0.79 -14.03
CA VAL A 476 -19.54 0.64 -12.56
C VAL A 476 -18.08 0.48 -12.13
N LYS A 477 -17.29 -0.33 -12.85
CA LYS A 477 -15.85 -0.48 -12.58
C LYS A 477 -15.07 0.83 -12.77
N SER A 478 -15.41 1.62 -13.79
CA SER A 478 -14.81 2.94 -14.03
C SER A 478 -15.11 3.92 -12.90
N LEU A 479 -16.35 3.93 -12.40
CA LEU A 479 -16.73 4.73 -11.22
C LEU A 479 -15.96 4.31 -9.97
N ILE A 480 -15.82 3.00 -9.73
CA ILE A 480 -15.02 2.48 -8.61
C ILE A 480 -13.56 2.93 -8.74
N SER A 481 -12.96 2.80 -9.93
CA SER A 481 -11.57 3.21 -10.17
C SER A 481 -11.35 4.69 -9.87
N THR A 482 -12.25 5.56 -10.37
CA THR A 482 -12.25 7.00 -10.07
C THR A 482 -12.35 7.28 -8.57
N ILE A 483 -13.17 6.53 -7.83
CA ILE A 483 -13.30 6.68 -6.37
C ILE A 483 -11.98 6.31 -5.69
N LEU A 484 -11.38 5.17 -6.08
CA LEU A 484 -10.13 4.70 -5.50
C LEU A 484 -9.02 5.74 -5.70
N GLU A 485 -8.82 6.23 -6.92
CA GLU A 485 -7.84 7.27 -7.26
C GLU A 485 -8.01 8.54 -6.40
N LYS A 486 -9.26 9.00 -6.22
CA LYS A 486 -9.56 10.17 -5.38
C LYS A 486 -9.36 9.90 -3.89
N SER A 487 -9.63 8.69 -3.42
CA SER A 487 -9.33 8.27 -2.06
C SER A 487 -7.81 8.27 -1.79
N GLU A 488 -6.98 7.94 -2.78
CA GLU A 488 -5.52 8.05 -2.64
C GLU A 488 -5.06 9.51 -2.58
N ALA A 489 -5.66 10.39 -3.40
CA ALA A 489 -5.32 11.82 -3.41
C ALA A 489 -5.69 12.50 -2.08
N THR A 490 -6.87 12.20 -1.52
CA THR A 490 -7.30 12.78 -0.23
C THR A 490 -6.45 12.31 0.95
N GLY A 491 -5.84 11.12 0.88
CA GLY A 491 -4.84 10.68 1.86
C GLY A 491 -3.50 11.45 1.78
N ARG A 492 -3.21 12.07 0.63
CA ARG A 492 -1.97 12.84 0.39
C ARG A 492 -2.14 14.35 0.61
N ASP A 493 -3.31 14.90 0.31
CA ASP A 493 -3.53 16.35 0.16
C ASP A 493 -4.05 17.08 1.41
N ASP A 494 -4.34 16.40 2.53
CA ASP A 494 -4.66 17.10 3.80
C ASP A 494 -3.42 17.81 4.42
N LYS A 495 -2.28 17.80 3.71
CA LYS A 495 -1.09 18.60 4.00
C LYS A 495 -1.19 19.99 3.39
N GLY A 496 -2.03 20.83 4.00
CA GLY A 496 -1.85 22.28 4.09
C GLY A 496 -1.56 23.02 2.78
N VAL A 497 -2.63 23.41 2.08
CA VAL A 497 -2.63 24.66 1.30
C VAL A 497 -2.60 25.81 2.31
N GLY A 498 -1.40 26.17 2.70
CA GLY A 498 -1.05 27.37 3.44
C GLY A 498 0.34 27.77 2.98
N MET A 499 0.41 28.27 1.74
CA MET A 499 1.49 29.18 1.35
C MET A 499 1.30 30.50 2.09
#